data_AF-A0A7X9FY73-F1
#
_entry.id   AF-A0A7X9FY73-F1
#
_cell.length_a   1.000
_cell.length_b   1.000
_cell.length_c   1.000
_cell.angle_alpha   90.00
_cell.angle_beta   90.00
_cell.angle_gamma   90.00
#
_symmetry.space_group_name_H-M   'P 1'
#
loop_
_entity.id
_entity.type
_entity.pdbx_description
1 polymer ?
#
loop_
_entity_poly.entity_id
_entity_poly.type
_entity_poly.pdbx_seq_one_letter_code
_entity_poly.pdbx_strand_id
1 'polypeptide(L)'
;NLLKEGVSIRDMVTILEALADYAPVTNDTDMLTEYVRQRLGRAISRRFFSDQNTSVITLDPKLEQLMLDSLQKTETGTYLTLEPGVTNQILGSLSRQVHKLVQLGKQPIVLASPVVRLYFRKLADQAIPGIVVLSYNELDPELEIQSAGVVSI
;
A
#
# COMPACT_ATOMS: atom_id res chain seq x y z
N ASN A 1 -7.12 -2.01 -11.39
CA ASN A 1 -6.48 -1.71 -10.10
C ASN A 1 -5.20 -2.53 -9.92
N LEU A 2 -5.26 -3.87 -9.87
CA LEU A 2 -4.09 -4.76 -9.71
C LEU A 2 -2.90 -4.47 -10.66
N LEU A 3 -3.12 -4.51 -11.98
CA LEU A 3 -2.06 -4.30 -12.97
C LEU A 3 -1.42 -2.90 -12.88
N LYS A 4 -2.18 -1.88 -12.47
CA LYS A 4 -1.65 -0.51 -12.28
C LYS A 4 -0.59 -0.47 -11.17
N GLU A 5 -0.64 -1.41 -10.24
CA GLU A 5 0.30 -1.56 -9.13
C GLU A 5 1.30 -2.71 -9.35
N GLY A 6 1.41 -3.22 -10.58
CA GLY A 6 2.35 -4.28 -10.94
C GLY A 6 1.98 -5.68 -10.40
N VAL A 7 0.74 -5.88 -9.94
CA VAL A 7 0.26 -7.18 -9.46
C VAL A 7 -0.22 -8.02 -10.64
N SER A 8 0.34 -9.23 -10.76
CA SER A 8 -0.01 -10.20 -11.81
C SER A 8 -1.46 -10.68 -11.68
N ILE A 9 -2.14 -10.79 -12.81
CA ILE A 9 -3.49 -11.35 -12.93
C ILE A 9 -3.48 -12.76 -13.53
N ARG A 10 -2.40 -13.52 -13.35
CA ARG A 10 -2.31 -14.89 -13.88
C ARG A 10 -3.04 -15.91 -13.02
N ASP A 11 -3.11 -15.69 -11.71
CA ASP A 11 -3.84 -16.54 -10.79
C ASP A 11 -5.33 -16.17 -10.77
N MET A 12 -6.04 -16.53 -11.85
CA MET A 12 -7.48 -16.24 -11.98
C MET A 12 -8.35 -17.01 -11.03
N VAL A 13 -7.93 -18.19 -10.60
CA VAL A 13 -8.68 -18.98 -9.62
C VAL A 13 -8.76 -18.20 -8.32
N THR A 14 -7.61 -17.79 -7.76
CA THR A 14 -7.56 -17.05 -6.50
C THR A 14 -8.29 -15.70 -6.57
N ILE A 15 -8.17 -15.00 -7.70
CA ILE A 15 -8.86 -13.71 -7.89
C ILE A 15 -10.39 -13.91 -7.92
N LEU A 16 -10.89 -14.89 -8.68
CA LEU A 16 -12.32 -15.12 -8.80
C LEU A 16 -12.93 -15.67 -7.51
N GLU A 17 -12.21 -16.52 -6.77
CA GLU A 17 -12.61 -16.99 -5.44
C GLU A 17 -12.76 -15.82 -4.46
N ALA A 18 -11.76 -14.93 -4.40
CA ALA A 18 -11.82 -13.75 -3.55
C ALA A 18 -13.00 -12.84 -3.92
N LEU A 19 -13.25 -12.63 -5.21
CA LEU A 19 -14.39 -11.84 -5.66
C LEU A 19 -15.72 -12.51 -5.33
N ALA A 20 -15.83 -13.84 -5.48
CA ALA A 20 -17.04 -14.57 -5.12
C ALA A 20 -17.35 -14.50 -3.61
N ASP A 21 -16.32 -14.56 -2.77
CA ASP A 21 -16.47 -14.46 -1.31
C ASP A 21 -16.93 -13.06 -0.88
N TYR A 22 -16.40 -11.99 -1.49
CA TYR A 22 -16.59 -10.62 -1.00
C TYR A 22 -17.57 -9.75 -1.81
N ALA A 23 -17.93 -10.12 -3.04
CA ALA A 23 -18.94 -9.40 -3.84
C ALA A 23 -20.32 -9.30 -3.16
N PRO A 24 -20.80 -10.31 -2.40
CA PRO A 24 -22.03 -10.18 -1.62
C PRO A 24 -21.95 -9.14 -0.47
N VAL A 25 -20.73 -8.84 0.00
CA VAL A 25 -20.49 -7.93 1.14
C VAL A 25 -20.37 -6.47 0.68
N THR A 26 -19.75 -6.24 -0.47
CA THR A 26 -19.53 -4.89 -1.00
C THR A 26 -19.43 -4.88 -2.53
N ASN A 27 -19.98 -3.83 -3.14
CA ASN A 27 -19.81 -3.52 -4.56
C ASN A 27 -18.68 -2.49 -4.80
N ASP A 28 -18.00 -2.04 -3.74
CA ASP A 28 -16.87 -1.13 -3.86
C ASP A 28 -15.67 -1.85 -4.47
N THR A 29 -15.37 -1.50 -5.73
CA THR A 29 -14.29 -2.13 -6.50
C THR A 29 -12.90 -1.90 -5.91
N ASP A 30 -12.71 -0.83 -5.15
CA ASP A 30 -11.45 -0.55 -4.48
C ASP A 30 -11.26 -1.52 -3.30
N MET A 31 -12.31 -1.71 -2.48
CA MET A 31 -12.29 -2.69 -1.39
C MET A 31 -12.16 -4.12 -1.90
N LEU A 32 -12.89 -4.49 -2.97
CA LEU A 32 -12.74 -5.79 -3.62
C LEU A 32 -11.31 -6.02 -4.12
N THR A 33 -10.65 -4.97 -4.62
CA THR A 33 -9.24 -5.06 -5.02
C THR A 33 -8.35 -5.38 -3.82
N GLU A 34 -8.54 -4.72 -2.67
CA GLU A 34 -7.72 -4.99 -1.48
C GLU A 34 -7.90 -6.43 -0.97
N TYR A 35 -9.14 -6.97 -0.97
CA TYR A 35 -9.38 -8.38 -0.62
C TYR A 35 -8.67 -9.34 -1.57
N VAL A 36 -8.74 -9.07 -2.88
CA VAL A 36 -8.02 -9.86 -3.87
C VAL A 36 -6.50 -9.79 -3.65
N ARG A 37 -5.96 -8.60 -3.37
CA ARG A 37 -4.53 -8.42 -3.10
C ARG A 37 -4.09 -9.21 -1.86
N GLN A 38 -4.88 -9.20 -0.79
CA GLN A 38 -4.62 -10.00 0.40
C GLN A 38 -4.54 -11.50 0.06
N ARG A 39 -5.47 -12.02 -0.75
CA ARG A 39 -5.44 -13.43 -1.20
C ARG A 39 -4.23 -13.75 -2.08
N LEU A 40 -3.77 -12.77 -2.85
CA LEU A 40 -2.54 -12.85 -3.66
C LEU A 40 -1.25 -12.54 -2.87
N GLY A 41 -1.32 -12.33 -1.54
CA GLY A 41 -0.22 -11.82 -0.73
C GLY A 41 1.11 -12.53 -0.98
N ARG A 42 1.13 -13.87 -0.97
CA ARG A 42 2.35 -14.65 -1.29
C ARG A 42 2.95 -14.33 -2.67
N ALA A 43 2.12 -14.16 -3.69
CA ALA A 43 2.58 -13.83 -5.04
C ALA A 43 3.08 -12.37 -5.12
N ILE A 44 2.42 -11.45 -4.42
CA ILE A 44 2.84 -10.05 -4.29
C ILE A 44 4.18 -9.97 -3.54
N SER A 45 4.31 -10.65 -2.40
CA SER A 45 5.54 -10.69 -1.60
C SER A 45 6.72 -11.14 -2.45
N ARG A 46 6.64 -12.33 -3.08
CA ARG A 46 7.72 -12.86 -3.93
C ARG A 46 8.08 -11.98 -5.13
N ARG A 47 7.13 -11.15 -5.60
CA ARG A 47 7.37 -10.25 -6.74
C ARG A 47 8.28 -9.08 -6.37
N PHE A 48 8.15 -8.57 -5.14
CA PHE A 48 8.84 -7.37 -4.66
C PHE A 48 9.99 -7.67 -3.71
N PHE A 49 9.97 -8.83 -3.04
CA PHE A 49 10.98 -9.29 -2.12
C PHE A 49 11.65 -10.54 -2.70
N SER A 50 12.79 -10.35 -3.37
CA SER A 50 13.59 -11.44 -3.94
C SER A 50 14.68 -11.94 -3.00
N ASP A 51 15.13 -11.11 -2.05
CA ASP A 51 16.22 -11.42 -1.12
C ASP A 51 15.75 -11.32 0.33
N GLN A 52 16.37 -12.12 1.21
CA GLN A 52 15.99 -12.25 2.64
C GLN A 52 16.20 -10.98 3.47
N ASN A 53 16.75 -9.89 2.91
CA ASN A 53 17.14 -8.71 3.69
C ASN A 53 16.65 -7.39 3.05
N THR A 54 15.33 -7.24 2.97
CA THR A 54 14.73 -6.10 2.28
C THR A 54 14.44 -4.94 3.23
N SER A 55 15.03 -3.80 2.89
CA SER A 55 14.80 -2.53 3.57
C SER A 55 13.53 -1.86 3.05
N VAL A 56 12.60 -1.53 3.93
CA VAL A 56 11.34 -0.87 3.59
C VAL A 56 11.21 0.48 4.29
N ILE A 57 10.31 1.31 3.76
CA ILE A 57 9.83 2.52 4.42
C ILE A 57 8.53 2.15 5.13
N THR A 58 8.36 2.51 6.39
CA THR A 58 7.10 2.30 7.13
C THR A 58 6.35 3.60 7.34
N LEU A 59 5.06 3.53 7.64
CA LEU A 59 4.29 4.68 8.11
C LEU A 59 4.38 4.80 9.64
N ASP A 60 4.45 6.03 10.14
CA ASP A 60 4.31 6.28 11.57
C ASP A 60 2.88 5.92 12.03
N PRO A 61 2.68 5.24 13.17
CA PRO A 61 1.34 4.88 13.64
C PRO A 61 0.39 6.08 13.80
N LYS A 62 0.91 7.26 14.17
CA LYS A 62 0.08 8.47 14.28
C LYS A 62 -0.36 8.97 12.92
N LEU A 63 0.50 8.83 11.90
CA LEU A 63 0.13 9.11 10.52
C LEU A 63 -0.96 8.16 10.04
N GLU A 64 -0.81 6.85 10.29
CA GLU A 64 -1.86 5.88 9.93
C GLU A 64 -3.19 6.22 10.59
N GLN A 65 -3.18 6.52 11.89
CA GLN A 65 -4.39 6.92 12.61
C GLN A 65 -5.01 8.19 12.03
N LEU A 66 -4.20 9.21 11.77
CA LEU A 66 -4.68 10.46 11.16
C LEU A 66 -5.30 10.21 9.78
N MET A 67 -4.71 9.32 8.97
CA MET A 67 -5.28 8.95 7.69
C MET A 67 -6.61 8.21 7.84
N LEU A 68 -6.73 7.28 8.79
CA LEU A 68 -7.97 6.58 9.09
C LEU A 68 -9.09 7.54 9.49
N ASP A 69 -8.79 8.48 10.40
CA ASP A 69 -9.75 9.48 10.87
C ASP A 69 -10.17 10.45 9.75
N SER A 70 -9.32 10.60 8.74
CA SER A 70 -9.54 11.46 7.57
C SER A 70 -10.26 10.76 6.41
N LEU A 71 -10.65 9.49 6.57
CA LEU A 71 -11.44 8.78 5.57
C LEU A 71 -12.90 9.21 5.63
N GLN A 72 -13.42 9.69 4.50
CA GLN A 72 -14.82 10.04 4.34
C GLN A 72 -15.50 9.03 3.43
N LYS A 73 -16.65 8.53 3.89
CA LYS A 73 -17.52 7.64 3.11
C LYS A 73 -18.57 8.46 2.38
N THR A 74 -18.71 8.26 1.09
CA THR A 74 -19.79 8.79 0.26
C THR A 74 -20.48 7.69 -0.53
N GLU A 75 -21.55 8.04 -1.24
CA GLU A 75 -22.30 7.11 -2.10
C GLU A 75 -21.43 6.49 -3.20
N THR A 76 -20.37 7.18 -3.61
CA THR A 76 -19.44 6.76 -4.67
C THR A 76 -18.22 6.00 -4.16
N GLY A 77 -18.06 5.83 -2.84
CA GLY A 77 -16.96 5.09 -2.24
C GLY A 77 -16.34 5.81 -1.04
N THR A 78 -15.17 5.35 -0.62
CA THR A 78 -14.40 5.98 0.47
C THR A 78 -13.20 6.73 -0.10
N TYR A 79 -12.97 7.97 0.35
CA TYR A 79 -11.81 8.76 -0.04
C TYR A 79 -11.13 9.42 1.16
N LEU A 80 -9.86 9.76 0.95
CA LEU A 80 -9.02 10.43 1.93
C LEU A 80 -9.12 11.94 1.77
N THR A 81 -9.50 12.64 2.84
CA THR A 81 -9.60 14.10 2.87
C THR A 81 -8.64 14.67 3.90
N LEU A 82 -7.49 15.14 3.43
CA LEU A 82 -6.48 15.76 4.28
C LEU A 82 -6.37 17.25 3.99
N GLU A 83 -5.99 18.02 5.01
CA GLU A 83 -5.62 19.42 4.80
C GLU A 83 -4.39 19.50 3.88
N PRO A 84 -4.29 20.54 3.02
CA PRO A 84 -3.15 20.69 2.10
C PRO A 84 -1.79 20.73 2.81
N GLY A 85 -1.72 21.35 4.00
CA GLY A 85 -0.50 21.41 4.80
C GLY A 85 -0.02 20.03 5.24
N VAL A 86 -0.94 19.21 5.75
CA VAL A 86 -0.67 17.83 6.17
C VAL A 86 -0.27 16.96 4.98
N THR A 87 -0.97 17.11 3.85
CA THR A 87 -0.62 16.41 2.60
C THR A 87 0.81 16.71 2.17
N ASN A 88 1.21 17.98 2.19
CA ASN A 88 2.57 18.40 1.82
C ASN A 88 3.63 17.85 2.80
N GLN A 89 3.32 17.78 4.10
CA GLN A 89 4.21 17.17 5.09
C GLN A 89 4.43 15.69 4.81
N ILE A 90 3.35 14.93 4.58
CA ILE A 90 3.40 13.49 4.27
C ILE A 90 4.22 13.25 3.00
N LEU A 91 3.90 13.94 1.90
CA LEU A 91 4.58 13.77 0.61
C LEU A 91 6.05 14.21 0.67
N GLY A 92 6.36 15.28 1.40
CA GLY A 92 7.73 15.73 1.64
C GLY A 92 8.52 14.71 2.47
N SER A 93 7.91 14.14 3.50
CA SER A 93 8.50 13.08 4.33
C SER A 93 8.78 11.81 3.53
N LEU A 94 7.78 11.36 2.76
CA LEU A 94 7.92 10.24 1.83
C LEU A 94 9.05 10.44 0.84
N SER A 95 9.09 11.61 0.17
CA SER A 95 10.11 11.93 -0.83
C SER A 95 11.53 11.86 -0.26
N ARG A 96 11.73 12.34 0.98
CA ARG A 96 13.03 12.24 1.67
C ARG A 96 13.44 10.78 1.91
N GLN A 97 12.53 9.93 2.39
CA GLN A 97 12.87 8.52 2.66
C GLN A 97 13.11 7.74 1.36
N VAL A 98 12.29 7.99 0.34
CA VAL A 98 12.46 7.41 -1.00
C VAL A 98 13.83 7.79 -1.57
N HIS A 99 14.20 9.07 -1.52
CA HIS A 99 15.48 9.54 -2.04
C HIS A 99 16.67 8.86 -1.37
N LYS A 100 16.63 8.65 -0.04
CA LYS A 100 17.68 7.92 0.68
C LYS A 100 17.85 6.48 0.18
N LEU A 101 16.75 5.74 -0.02
CA LEU A 101 16.83 4.36 -0.50
C LEU A 101 17.34 4.30 -1.94
N VAL A 102 16.89 5.21 -2.81
CA VAL A 102 17.36 5.29 -4.20
C VAL A 102 18.87 5.59 -4.24
N GLN A 103 19.37 6.50 -3.39
CA GLN A 103 20.81 6.78 -3.29
C GLN A 103 21.64 5.56 -2.86
N LEU A 104 21.05 4.63 -2.11
CA LEU A 104 21.67 3.36 -1.73
C LEU A 104 21.49 2.27 -2.80
N GLY A 105 20.93 2.60 -3.97
CA GLY A 105 20.64 1.65 -5.04
C GLY A 105 19.53 0.65 -4.71
N LYS A 106 18.72 0.91 -3.69
CA LYS A 106 17.61 0.04 -3.27
C LYS A 106 16.29 0.52 -3.87
N GLN A 107 15.45 -0.43 -4.30
CA GLN A 107 14.07 -0.13 -4.70
C GLN A 107 13.25 0.30 -3.47
N PRO A 108 12.64 1.50 -3.46
CA PRO A 108 11.79 1.92 -2.36
C PRO A 108 10.47 1.14 -2.36
N ILE A 109 10.17 0.51 -1.22
CA ILE A 109 8.90 -0.16 -0.96
C ILE A 109 8.35 0.45 0.34
N VAL A 110 7.10 0.91 0.31
CA VAL A 110 6.41 1.40 1.51
C VAL A 110 5.53 0.28 2.07
N LEU A 111 5.61 0.04 3.37
CA LEU A 111 4.68 -0.78 4.12
C LEU A 111 3.69 0.08 4.90
N ALA A 112 2.42 -0.29 4.80
CA ALA A 112 1.31 0.35 5.48
C ALA A 112 0.37 -0.69 6.09
N SER A 113 -0.45 -0.29 7.06
CA SER A 113 -1.54 -1.14 7.53
C SER A 113 -2.57 -1.39 6.42
N PRO A 114 -3.21 -2.57 6.38
CA PRO A 114 -4.16 -2.94 5.33
C PRO A 114 -5.27 -1.90 5.10
N VAL A 115 -5.72 -1.26 6.17
CA VAL A 115 -6.84 -0.32 6.13
C VAL A 115 -6.45 1.01 5.45
N VAL A 116 -5.19 1.45 5.55
CA VAL A 116 -4.75 2.72 4.96
C VAL A 116 -3.99 2.56 3.65
N ARG A 117 -3.54 1.35 3.31
CA ARG A 117 -2.65 1.06 2.18
C ARG A 117 -3.12 1.67 0.86
N LEU A 118 -4.38 1.42 0.47
CA LEU A 118 -4.96 1.96 -0.76
C LEU A 118 -4.90 3.49 -0.80
N TYR A 119 -5.31 4.13 0.29
CA TYR A 119 -5.41 5.58 0.37
C TYR A 119 -4.03 6.22 0.35
N PHE A 120 -3.07 5.64 1.09
CA PHE A 120 -1.68 6.06 1.03
C PHE A 120 -1.10 5.85 -0.37
N ARG A 121 -1.39 4.72 -1.03
CA ARG A 121 -0.95 4.46 -2.40
C ARG A 121 -1.47 5.50 -3.39
N LYS A 122 -2.74 5.91 -3.28
CA LYS A 122 -3.33 6.96 -4.14
C LYS A 122 -2.68 8.32 -3.87
N LEU A 123 -2.43 8.67 -2.60
CA LEU A 123 -1.78 9.91 -2.22
C LEU A 123 -0.32 9.95 -2.72
N ALA A 124 0.44 8.90 -2.45
CA ALA A 124 1.85 8.79 -2.79
C ALA A 124 2.12 8.83 -4.30
N ASP A 125 1.23 8.25 -5.12
CA ASP A 125 1.36 8.26 -6.59
C ASP A 125 1.34 9.65 -7.20
N GLN A 126 0.70 10.62 -6.52
CA GLN A 126 0.62 12.01 -7.00
C GLN A 126 2.01 12.65 -7.03
N ALA A 127 2.88 12.28 -6.09
CA ALA A 127 4.25 12.80 -5.99
C ALA A 127 5.28 11.86 -6.63
N ILE A 128 5.08 10.55 -6.52
CA ILE A 128 6.05 9.53 -6.94
C ILE A 128 5.32 8.46 -7.75
N PRO A 129 5.09 8.70 -9.06
CA PRO A 129 4.41 7.77 -9.93
C PRO A 129 5.07 6.39 -9.93
N GLY A 130 4.27 5.34 -9.73
CA GLY A 130 4.77 3.96 -9.74
C GLY A 130 5.43 3.50 -8.44
N ILE A 131 5.34 4.29 -7.36
CA ILE A 131 5.76 3.86 -6.03
C ILE A 131 5.05 2.57 -5.61
N VAL A 132 5.81 1.65 -5.02
CA VAL A 132 5.30 0.38 -4.50
C VAL A 132 4.85 0.61 -3.05
N VAL A 133 3.57 0.36 -2.79
CA VAL A 133 2.98 0.40 -1.45
C VAL A 133 2.28 -0.92 -1.20
N LEU A 134 2.76 -1.66 -0.21
CA LEU A 134 2.25 -2.96 0.19
C LEU A 134 1.64 -2.91 1.58
N SER A 135 0.69 -3.80 1.84
CA SER A 135 0.18 -3.99 3.21
C SER A 135 0.94 -5.10 3.94
N TYR A 136 0.95 -5.06 5.27
CA TYR A 136 1.50 -6.17 6.06
C TYR A 136 0.83 -7.53 5.76
N ASN A 137 -0.45 -7.52 5.33
CA ASN A 137 -1.17 -8.74 4.94
C ASN A 137 -0.74 -9.30 3.58
N GLU A 138 0.09 -8.58 2.83
CA GLU A 138 0.63 -9.02 1.54
C GLU A 138 2.03 -9.61 1.66
N LEU A 139 2.56 -9.76 2.87
CA LEU A 139 3.92 -10.24 3.12
C LEU A 139 3.91 -11.72 3.45
N ASP A 140 4.93 -12.43 2.99
CA ASP A 140 5.18 -13.78 3.47
C ASP A 140 5.49 -13.72 4.97
N PRO A 141 4.82 -14.51 5.84
CA PRO A 141 5.08 -14.49 7.27
C PRO A 141 6.54 -14.81 7.65
N GLU A 142 7.28 -15.49 6.78
CA GLU A 142 8.69 -15.83 6.98
C GLU A 142 9.65 -14.69 6.56
N LEU A 143 9.14 -13.61 5.98
CA LEU A 143 9.96 -12.50 5.51
C LEU A 143 10.46 -11.64 6.68
N GLU A 144 11.78 -11.54 6.81
CA GLU A 144 12.40 -10.57 7.71
C GLU A 144 12.42 -9.17 7.07
N ILE A 145 11.80 -8.21 7.75
CA ILE A 145 11.65 -6.85 7.26
C ILE A 145 12.49 -5.91 8.12
N GLN A 146 13.29 -5.07 7.47
CA GLN A 146 14.05 -4.02 8.15
C GLN A 146 13.50 -2.65 7.77
N SER A 147 13.05 -1.88 8.75
CA SER A 147 12.65 -0.49 8.51
C SER A 147 13.91 0.37 8.29
N ALA A 148 14.02 0.96 7.11
CA ALA A 148 15.10 1.89 6.75
C ALA A 148 14.67 3.36 6.84
N GLY A 149 13.39 3.62 7.09
CA GLY A 149 12.86 4.96 7.25
C GLY A 149 11.38 4.94 7.62
N VAL A 150 10.94 6.03 8.23
CA VAL A 150 9.54 6.21 8.62
C VAL A 150 9.00 7.48 7.96
N VAL A 151 7.81 7.39 7.38
CA VAL A 151 7.03 8.56 6.95
C VAL A 151 6.21 9.05 8.15
N SER A 152 6.53 10.25 8.61
CA SER A 152 5.83 10.94 9.69
C SER A 152 5.47 12.37 9.28
N ILE A 153 4.52 12.96 10.01
CA ILE A 153 4.16 14.38 9.96
C ILE A 153 4.89 15.16 11.05
#